data_AF-A0A814KIM0-F1
#
_entry.id   AF-A0A814KIM0-F1
#
_cell.length_a   1.000
_cell.length_b   1.000
_cell.length_c   1.000
_cell.angle_alpha   90.00
_cell.angle_beta   90.00
_cell.angle_gamma   90.00
#
_symmetry.space_group_name_H-M   'P 1'
#
loop_
_entity.id
_entity.type
_entity.pdbx_description
1 polymer ?
#
loop_
_entity_poly.entity_id
_entity_poly.type
_entity_poly.pdbx_seq_one_letter_code
_entity_poly.pdbx_strand_id
1 'polypeptide(L)'
;MWWPANHQWWHQSVSADGTARAMRPFQFPISQLPSYVDLREYMTPVQDQADMSTCAANAFAGACEYIIKRRTGEHVGISRLGSFKNHVIG
;
A
#
# COMPACT_ATOMS: atom_id res chain seq x y z
N MET A 1 23.13 -13.87 12.32
CA MET A 1 21.94 -14.21 13.14
C MET A 1 21.11 -15.17 12.32
N TRP A 2 21.24 -16.47 12.57
CA TRP A 2 20.51 -17.53 11.87
C TRP A 2 19.24 -17.84 12.67
N TRP A 3 18.07 -17.61 12.08
CA TRP A 3 16.79 -18.03 12.66
C TRP A 3 16.48 -19.46 12.18
N PRO A 4 15.93 -20.35 13.02
CA PRO A 4 15.59 -21.71 12.60
C PRO A 4 14.48 -21.70 11.55
N ALA A 5 14.68 -22.40 10.44
CA ALA A 5 13.79 -22.46 9.28
C ALA A 5 12.44 -23.18 9.54
N ASN A 6 12.13 -23.51 10.79
CA ASN A 6 11.05 -24.43 11.19
C ASN A 6 10.13 -23.84 12.28
N HIS A 7 10.01 -22.51 12.34
CA HIS A 7 9.14 -21.86 13.30
C HIS A 7 7.67 -21.80 12.79
N GLN A 8 6.75 -22.29 13.61
CA GLN A 8 5.36 -22.64 13.27
C GLN A 8 4.47 -21.48 12.79
N TRP A 9 4.90 -20.23 12.94
CA TRP A 9 4.08 -19.04 12.67
C TRP A 9 3.96 -18.66 11.17
N TRP A 10 4.79 -19.21 10.28
CA TRP A 10 4.67 -18.94 8.82
C TRP A 10 3.79 -19.93 8.05
N HIS A 11 3.44 -21.09 8.63
CA HIS A 11 2.76 -22.18 7.90
C HIS A 11 1.23 -22.11 7.90
N GLN A 12 0.61 -21.06 8.45
CA GLN A 12 -0.85 -21.02 8.68
C GLN A 12 -1.56 -19.87 7.98
N SER A 13 -1.18 -19.54 6.74
CA SER A 13 -2.01 -18.70 5.86
C SER A 13 -2.95 -19.54 5.00
N VAL A 14 -3.55 -20.57 5.58
CA VAL A 14 -4.71 -21.27 5.01
C VAL A 14 -5.94 -20.88 5.81
N SER A 15 -7.06 -20.70 5.12
CA SER A 15 -8.35 -20.47 5.77
C SER A 15 -8.63 -21.62 6.76
N ALA A 16 -9.47 -21.41 7.78
CA ALA A 16 -9.70 -22.37 8.86
C ALA A 16 -10.21 -23.75 8.39
N ASP A 17 -10.72 -23.84 7.17
CA ASP A 17 -11.17 -25.01 6.44
C ASP A 17 -10.08 -25.66 5.56
N GLY A 18 -8.84 -25.19 5.63
CA GLY A 18 -7.70 -25.70 4.86
C GLY A 18 -7.74 -25.35 3.37
N THR A 19 -8.77 -24.63 2.90
CA THR A 19 -8.85 -24.20 1.51
C THR A 19 -8.21 -22.82 1.35
N ALA A 20 -7.30 -22.68 0.39
CA ALA A 20 -6.97 -21.37 -0.12
C ALA A 20 -8.23 -20.86 -0.84
N ARG A 21 -9.08 -20.12 -0.14
CA ARG A 21 -10.29 -19.55 -0.72
C ARG A 21 -9.82 -18.67 -1.87
N ALA A 22 -10.04 -19.12 -3.10
CA ALA A 22 -9.63 -18.39 -4.29
C ALA A 22 -10.26 -17.01 -4.20
N MET A 23 -9.44 -15.99 -3.92
CA MET A 23 -9.86 -14.61 -4.05
C MET A 23 -10.32 -14.46 -5.49
N ARG A 24 -11.62 -14.28 -5.70
CA ARG A 24 -12.12 -13.92 -7.03
C ARG A 24 -11.65 -12.49 -7.26
N PRO A 25 -10.68 -12.25 -8.14
CA PRO A 25 -10.32 -10.88 -8.46
C PRO A 25 -11.57 -10.23 -9.04
N PHE A 26 -11.87 -9.01 -8.57
CA PHE A 26 -12.86 -8.19 -9.24
C PHE A 26 -12.26 -7.79 -10.59
N GLN A 27 -12.60 -8.56 -11.62
CA GLN A 27 -12.07 -8.39 -12.96
C GLN A 27 -13.09 -7.59 -13.77
N PHE A 28 -12.73 -6.37 -14.16
CA PHE A 28 -13.50 -5.65 -15.17
C PHE A 28 -13.21 -6.25 -16.56
N PRO A 29 -14.23 -6.40 -17.42
CA PRO A 29 -14.00 -6.76 -18.81
C PRO A 29 -13.16 -5.66 -19.47
N ILE A 30 -12.22 -6.06 -20.34
CA ILE A 30 -11.26 -5.15 -21.00
C ILE A 30 -11.99 -4.02 -21.74
N SER A 31 -13.17 -4.29 -22.31
CA SER A 31 -14.03 -3.31 -22.98
C SER A 31 -14.53 -2.17 -22.08
N GLN A 32 -14.48 -2.34 -20.75
CA GLN A 32 -14.88 -1.33 -19.77
C GLN A 32 -13.69 -0.57 -19.16
N LEU A 33 -12.46 -0.98 -19.46
CA LEU A 33 -11.27 -0.28 -18.98
C LEU A 33 -10.97 0.91 -19.90
N PRO A 34 -10.71 2.10 -19.35
CA PRO A 34 -10.22 3.22 -20.15
C PRO A 34 -8.84 2.86 -20.73
N SER A 35 -8.54 3.37 -21.93
CA SER A 35 -7.24 3.17 -22.58
C SER A 35 -6.08 3.80 -21.82
N TYR A 36 -6.36 4.82 -21.01
CA TYR A 36 -5.40 5.55 -20.21
C TYR A 36 -6.10 6.19 -19.00
N VAL A 37 -5.41 6.23 -17.87
CA VAL A 37 -5.85 6.94 -16.66
C VAL A 37 -4.66 7.70 -16.10
N ASP A 38 -4.81 9.01 -15.94
CA ASP A 38 -3.84 9.82 -15.20
C ASP A 38 -4.25 9.88 -13.72
N LEU A 39 -3.40 9.37 -12.84
CA LEU A 39 -3.62 9.41 -11.39
C LEU A 39 -2.96 10.60 -10.72
N ARG A 40 -2.13 11.37 -11.45
CA ARG A 40 -1.26 12.41 -10.88
C ARG A 40 -2.03 13.54 -10.22
N GLU A 41 -3.27 13.79 -10.63
CA GLU A 41 -4.17 14.77 -10.02
C GLU A 41 -4.27 14.59 -8.49
N TYR A 42 -4.34 13.34 -8.03
CA TYR A 42 -4.46 13.00 -6.61
C TYR A 42 -3.15 12.49 -6.00
N MET A 43 -2.05 12.47 -6.75
CA MET A 43 -0.75 12.14 -6.18
C MET A 43 -0.22 13.29 -5.33
N THR A 44 0.58 12.93 -4.33
CA THR A 44 1.39 13.86 -3.53
C THR A 44 2.77 14.04 -4.18
N PRO A 45 3.56 15.05 -3.80
CA PRO A 45 4.91 15.22 -4.33
C PRO A 45 5.77 13.96 -4.17
N VAL A 46 6.60 13.69 -5.17
CA VAL A 46 7.56 12.57 -5.14
C VAL A 46 8.48 12.71 -3.93
N GLN A 47 8.75 11.59 -3.26
CA GLN A 47 9.52 11.53 -2.04
C GLN A 47 10.89 10.91 -2.28
N ASP A 48 11.90 11.44 -1.59
CA ASP A 48 13.25 10.88 -1.60
C ASP A 48 13.41 9.86 -0.47
N GLN A 49 13.77 8.63 -0.81
CA GLN A 49 14.03 7.57 0.16
C GLN A 49 15.44 7.65 0.77
N ALA A 50 16.31 8.49 0.20
CA ALA A 50 17.74 8.56 0.50
C ALA A 50 18.41 7.18 0.45
N ASP A 51 19.54 7.02 1.13
CA ASP A 51 20.23 5.73 1.28
C ASP A 51 19.61 4.85 2.38
N MET A 52 18.27 4.84 2.49
CA MET A 52 17.52 4.08 3.49
C MET A 52 16.67 2.98 2.84
N SER A 53 16.55 1.85 3.53
CA SER A 53 15.71 0.71 3.12
C SER A 53 14.21 0.95 3.43
N THR A 54 13.65 2.09 3.01
CA THR A 54 12.28 2.56 3.34
C THR A 54 11.28 2.48 2.17
N CYS A 55 11.64 1.83 1.05
CA CYS A 55 10.78 1.76 -0.14
C CYS A 55 9.36 1.23 0.14
N ALA A 56 9.22 0.23 1.02
CA ALA A 56 7.91 -0.29 1.44
C ALA A 56 7.11 0.75 2.23
N ALA A 57 7.77 1.52 3.11
CA ALA A 57 7.14 2.59 3.88
C ALA A 57 6.72 3.76 2.98
N ASN A 58 7.55 4.12 2.00
CA ASN A 58 7.22 5.15 1.02
C ASN A 58 6.06 4.73 0.11
N ALA A 59 6.03 3.47 -0.34
CA ALA A 59 4.93 2.94 -1.14
C ALA A 59 3.61 2.95 -0.35
N PHE A 60 3.65 2.51 0.92
CA PHE A 60 2.49 2.53 1.80
C PHE A 60 1.98 3.96 2.06
N ALA A 61 2.88 4.87 2.45
CA ALA A 61 2.53 6.26 2.70
C ALA A 61 1.91 6.90 1.44
N GLY A 62 2.55 6.79 0.28
CA GLY A 62 2.04 7.34 -0.97
C GLY A 62 0.65 6.79 -1.36
N ALA A 63 0.39 5.50 -1.14
CA ALA A 63 -0.92 4.90 -1.42
C ALA A 63 -2.02 5.47 -0.49
N CYS A 64 -1.73 5.61 0.81
CA CYS A 64 -2.68 6.18 1.76
C CYS A 64 -2.95 7.66 1.48
N GLU A 65 -1.90 8.45 1.20
CA GLU A 65 -2.03 9.87 0.86
C GLU A 65 -2.87 10.07 -0.41
N TYR A 66 -2.66 9.25 -1.43
CA TYR A 66 -3.49 9.25 -2.65
C TYR A 66 -4.97 8.97 -2.36
N ILE A 67 -5.28 7.95 -1.55
CA ILE A 67 -6.67 7.61 -1.22
C ILE A 67 -7.34 8.76 -0.45
N ILE A 68 -6.63 9.37 0.50
CA ILE A 68 -7.13 10.51 1.27
C ILE A 68 -7.41 11.68 0.33
N LYS A 69 -6.40 12.13 -0.42
CA LYS A 69 -6.54 13.27 -1.35
C LYS A 69 -7.65 13.03 -2.38
N ARG A 70 -7.78 11.81 -2.90
CA ARG A 70 -8.87 11.47 -3.85
C ARG A 70 -10.26 11.49 -3.22
N ARG A 71 -10.39 11.16 -1.94
CA ARG A 71 -11.70 11.09 -1.26
C ARG A 71 -12.12 12.40 -0.63
N THR A 72 -11.18 13.16 -0.09
CA THR A 72 -11.46 14.36 0.71
C THR A 72 -11.01 15.65 0.04
N GLY A 73 -10.14 15.59 -0.98
CA GLY A 73 -9.46 16.75 -1.54
C GLY A 73 -8.29 17.26 -0.70
N GLU A 74 -8.09 16.71 0.51
CA GLU A 74 -7.10 17.19 1.47
C GLU A 74 -5.74 16.52 1.30
N HIS A 75 -4.67 17.30 1.52
CA HIS A 75 -3.32 16.78 1.55
C HIS A 75 -2.88 16.46 2.98
N VAL A 76 -2.57 15.19 3.24
CA VAL A 76 -2.07 14.71 4.54
C VAL A 76 -0.70 14.10 4.33
N GLY A 77 0.27 14.49 5.15
CA GLY A 77 1.60 13.89 5.17
C GLY A 77 1.64 12.72 6.14
N ILE A 78 1.92 11.51 5.63
CA ILE A 78 2.06 10.30 6.43
C ILE A 78 3.54 10.04 6.73
N SER A 79 3.86 9.73 7.98
CA SER A 79 5.25 9.44 8.37
C SER A 79 5.81 8.20 7.69
N ARG A 80 7.05 8.30 7.20
CA ARG A 80 7.77 7.27 6.42
C ARG A 80 8.87 6.56 7.21
N LEU A 81 9.16 7.04 8.41
CA LEU A 81 10.06 6.46 9.41
C LEU A 81 9.20 6.00 10.58
N GLY A 82 9.53 4.87 11.23
CA GLY A 82 8.67 4.03 12.11
C GLY A 82 7.88 4.65 13.27
N SER A 83 7.83 5.98 13.40
CA SER A 83 6.84 6.70 14.20
C SER A 83 5.64 7.06 13.33
N PHE A 84 4.49 6.40 13.48
CA PHE A 84 3.26 6.81 12.80
C PHE A 84 2.75 8.14 13.37
N LYS A 85 3.10 9.26 12.75
CA LYS A 85 2.43 10.55 12.96
C LYS A 85 1.80 11.01 11.64
N ASN A 86 0.51 11.31 11.67
CA ASN A 86 -0.20 11.93 10.56
C ASN A 86 -0.22 13.44 10.80
N HIS A 87 0.30 14.23 9.86
CA HIS A 87 0.17 15.70 9.90
C HIS A 87 -0.66 16.13 8.69
N VAL A 88 -1.74 16.86 8.94
CA VAL A 88 -2.48 17.55 7.88
C VAL A 88 -1.65 18.78 7.50
N ILE A 89 -1.31 18.91 6.22
CA ILE A 89 -0.59 20.06 5.69
C ILE A 89 -1.64 20.90 4.98
N GLY A 90 -2.12 21.95 5.68
CA GLY A 90 -3.06 22.94 5.15
C GLY A 90 -2.39 24.07 4.40
#